data_AF-A0A1W9QR24-F1
#
_entry.id   AF-A0A1W9QR24-F1
#
_cell.length_a   1.000
_cell.length_b   1.000
_cell.length_c   1.000
_cell.angle_alpha   90.00
_cell.angle_beta   90.00
_cell.angle_gamma   90.00
#
_symmetry.space_group_name_H-M   'P 1'
#
loop_
_entity.id
_entity.type
_entity.pdbx_description
1 polymer ?
#
loop_
_entity_poly.entity_id
_entity_poly.type
_entity_poly.pdbx_seq_one_letter_code
_entity_poly.pdbx_strand_id
1 'polypeptide(L)'
;MFTFIKFRTGLFLIPVNYLSNKINIMFKHLFLFLLSIAIAFTANSQQQPENPGFENWEDVGLDVDEPVEWSSIKTSDNSFLNGLAPYVWDQSTDAHSGSYSIKLFNTTIWTTVAAGTVTNGRVHSDMDPNNGYVFTDVNNSQWNTPLTDKPDSIAIWIKFSPEGGDVAQLKAVLHNGTAQIPDPAMTNWNALAQIDIPDEISTWTRFSAPFDYFNSNTSEYILFVLSSGGASATDGSTVYFDDIELIYNPIVLDLTVFLEGPYTGGSEMNTLLNSDYIPMAQPYNTTPWNYNGDELVYPVPNTDIVDWVLIELRDAATAVDAIGSSMIAQKAAFLLNDGSVVGMDGESRLSFENFINDNLFVVIWHRNHLGIMSAAPLVKTNGYYAYDFSDAAEKTYGGSAGCKQLEMFGPAVWGMTGGDGDANRIVNTADKTSFWSIFSGKSGYISSDYNMDGQTNNPDKNNVWLNNLLKECQVPE
;
A
#
# COMPACT_ATOMS: atom_id res chain seq x y z
N MET A 1 -52.38 -13.99 -21.37
CA MET A 1 -52.69 -13.25 -22.61
C MET A 1 -51.61 -13.62 -23.62
N PHE A 2 -51.94 -14.31 -24.72
CA PHE A 2 -50.94 -14.80 -25.69
C PHE A 2 -50.67 -13.74 -26.76
N THR A 3 -49.41 -13.39 -26.99
CA THR A 3 -48.99 -12.51 -28.10
C THR A 3 -48.47 -13.39 -29.24
N PHE A 4 -49.03 -13.26 -30.45
CA PHE A 4 -48.64 -14.02 -31.62
C PHE A 4 -47.60 -13.26 -32.45
N ILE A 5 -46.42 -13.85 -32.68
CA ILE A 5 -45.45 -13.40 -33.69
C ILE A 5 -45.43 -14.44 -34.81
N LYS A 6 -45.61 -14.00 -36.06
CA LYS A 6 -45.82 -14.87 -37.23
C LYS A 6 -44.52 -14.94 -38.04
N PHE A 7 -43.81 -16.06 -38.00
CA PHE A 7 -42.78 -16.42 -39.00
C PHE A 7 -43.28 -17.58 -39.87
N ARG A 8 -42.94 -17.54 -41.16
CA ARG A 8 -43.26 -18.63 -42.10
C ARG A 8 -42.46 -19.87 -41.71
N THR A 9 -43.17 -20.98 -41.54
CA THR A 9 -42.75 -22.35 -41.13
C THR A 9 -42.71 -22.60 -39.62
N GLY A 10 -43.70 -23.37 -39.13
CA GLY A 10 -43.76 -23.97 -37.78
C GLY A 10 -44.34 -23.10 -36.66
N LEU A 11 -45.47 -23.53 -36.07
CA LEU A 11 -46.05 -22.91 -34.87
C LEU A 11 -45.49 -23.64 -33.62
N PHE A 12 -44.54 -23.04 -32.91
CA PHE A 12 -44.08 -23.54 -31.60
C PHE A 12 -44.70 -22.71 -30.47
N LEU A 13 -45.46 -23.37 -29.58
CA LEU A 13 -45.96 -22.80 -28.33
C LEU A 13 -44.82 -22.78 -27.31
N ILE A 14 -44.27 -21.59 -27.02
CA ILE A 14 -43.34 -21.42 -25.90
C ILE A 14 -44.15 -20.86 -24.71
N PRO A 15 -44.16 -21.52 -23.54
CA PRO A 15 -44.87 -21.01 -22.36
C PRO A 15 -44.25 -19.70 -21.88
N VAL A 16 -45.09 -18.68 -21.66
CA VAL A 16 -44.70 -17.30 -21.29
C VAL A 16 -43.81 -17.26 -20.03
N ASN A 17 -43.99 -18.19 -19.09
CA ASN A 17 -43.17 -18.29 -17.88
C ASN A 17 -41.70 -18.66 -18.17
N TYR A 18 -41.43 -19.34 -19.30
CA TYR A 18 -40.07 -19.74 -19.67
C TYR A 18 -39.26 -18.57 -20.27
N LEU A 19 -39.91 -17.67 -20.99
CA LEU A 19 -39.30 -16.42 -21.47
C LEU A 19 -39.08 -15.42 -20.33
N SER A 20 -40.04 -15.29 -19.40
CA SER A 20 -39.93 -14.39 -18.25
C SER A 20 -38.76 -14.76 -17.32
N ASN A 21 -38.56 -16.04 -17.03
CA ASN A 21 -37.42 -16.49 -16.22
C ASN A 21 -36.08 -16.30 -16.93
N LYS A 22 -35.98 -16.57 -18.24
CA LYS A 22 -34.73 -16.32 -18.99
C LYS A 22 -34.40 -14.83 -19.11
N ILE A 23 -35.39 -13.96 -19.26
CA ILE A 23 -35.20 -12.50 -19.30
C ILE A 23 -34.78 -11.98 -17.92
N ASN A 24 -35.38 -12.45 -16.83
CA ASN A 24 -34.95 -12.09 -15.46
C ASN A 24 -33.56 -12.63 -15.11
N ILE A 25 -33.19 -13.83 -15.59
CA ILE A 25 -31.84 -14.38 -15.43
C ILE A 25 -30.84 -13.57 -16.26
N MET A 26 -31.15 -13.27 -17.53
CA MET A 26 -30.30 -12.40 -18.38
C MET A 26 -30.17 -10.98 -17.82
N PHE A 27 -31.22 -10.38 -17.26
CA PHE A 27 -31.14 -9.07 -16.62
C PHE A 27 -30.34 -9.11 -15.32
N LYS A 28 -30.44 -10.17 -14.50
CA LYS A 28 -29.55 -10.35 -13.34
C LYS A 28 -28.09 -10.53 -13.74
N HIS A 29 -27.80 -11.28 -14.79
CA HIS A 29 -26.43 -11.47 -15.28
C HIS A 29 -25.90 -10.20 -15.98
N LEU A 30 -26.75 -9.45 -16.70
CA LEU A 30 -26.39 -8.17 -17.29
C LEU A 30 -26.19 -7.09 -16.22
N PHE A 31 -26.95 -7.12 -15.12
CA PHE A 31 -26.80 -6.20 -13.98
C PHE A 31 -25.60 -6.57 -13.11
N LEU A 32 -25.29 -7.86 -12.90
CA LEU A 32 -24.02 -8.29 -12.29
C LEU A 32 -22.81 -7.97 -13.18
N PHE A 33 -22.94 -8.13 -14.50
CA PHE A 33 -21.87 -7.81 -15.46
C PHE A 33 -21.64 -6.30 -15.58
N LEU A 34 -22.69 -5.48 -15.46
CA LEU A 34 -22.57 -4.01 -15.39
C LEU A 34 -22.07 -3.52 -14.02
N LEU A 35 -22.34 -4.25 -12.93
CA LEU A 35 -21.77 -3.96 -11.62
C LEU A 35 -20.29 -4.39 -11.53
N SER A 36 -19.89 -5.46 -12.21
CA SER A 36 -18.47 -5.86 -12.33
C SER A 36 -17.67 -4.97 -13.26
N ILE A 37 -18.30 -4.23 -14.18
CA ILE A 37 -17.64 -3.19 -15.00
C ILE A 37 -17.56 -1.84 -14.24
N ALA A 38 -18.31 -1.67 -13.14
CA ALA A 38 -18.20 -0.51 -12.26
C ALA A 38 -17.11 -0.64 -11.19
N ILE A 39 -16.48 -1.81 -11.06
CA ILE A 39 -15.15 -1.94 -10.46
C ILE A 39 -14.16 -1.77 -11.60
N ALA A 40 -14.05 -0.53 -12.07
CA ALA A 40 -12.92 -0.14 -12.88
C ALA A 40 -11.67 -0.52 -12.08
N PHE A 41 -10.78 -1.27 -12.71
CA PHE A 41 -9.43 -1.53 -12.26
C PHE A 41 -8.84 -0.27 -11.61
N THR A 42 -8.88 -0.19 -10.28
CA THR A 42 -7.94 0.62 -9.54
C THR A 42 -6.66 -0.21 -9.56
N ALA A 43 -5.93 -0.14 -10.68
CA ALA A 43 -4.49 -0.17 -10.51
C ALA A 43 -4.21 0.97 -9.52
N ASN A 44 -3.88 0.62 -8.28
CA ASN A 44 -3.49 1.59 -7.27
C ASN A 44 -2.20 2.24 -7.79
N SER A 45 -2.33 3.24 -8.65
CA SER A 45 -1.23 4.13 -8.96
C SER A 45 -0.95 4.88 -7.67
N GLN A 46 0.25 4.70 -7.14
CA GLN A 46 0.69 5.41 -5.94
C GLN A 46 0.49 6.91 -6.14
N GLN A 47 0.00 7.57 -5.10
CA GLN A 47 -0.48 8.93 -5.22
C GLN A 47 0.66 9.88 -5.61
N GLN A 48 0.40 10.79 -6.55
CA GLN A 48 1.28 11.90 -6.90
C GLN A 48 0.69 13.21 -6.42
N PRO A 49 1.51 14.27 -6.23
CA PRO A 49 1.01 15.60 -5.89
C PRO A 49 0.03 16.11 -6.95
N GLU A 50 -0.83 17.04 -6.56
CA GLU A 50 -1.74 17.71 -7.49
C GLU A 50 -0.97 18.76 -8.30
N ASN A 51 -1.26 18.80 -9.61
CA ASN A 51 -0.63 19.71 -10.57
C ASN A 51 0.92 19.81 -10.45
N PRO A 52 1.65 18.67 -10.41
CA PRO A 52 3.06 18.67 -10.01
C PRO A 52 4.01 19.30 -11.04
N GLY A 53 3.59 19.37 -12.31
CA GLY A 53 4.31 20.03 -13.40
C GLY A 53 3.79 21.44 -13.72
N PHE A 54 2.91 22.01 -12.89
CA PHE A 54 2.40 23.39 -13.06
C PHE A 54 1.79 23.67 -14.45
N GLU A 55 1.04 22.72 -15.00
CA GLU A 55 0.42 22.85 -16.32
C GLU A 55 -0.96 23.53 -16.27
N ASN A 56 -1.62 23.47 -15.12
CA ASN A 56 -2.95 24.05 -14.92
C ASN A 56 -2.89 25.30 -14.05
N TRP A 57 -3.57 26.36 -14.50
CA TRP A 57 -3.59 27.67 -13.86
C TRP A 57 -5.01 28.20 -13.79
N GLU A 58 -5.32 28.95 -12.74
CA GLU A 58 -6.65 29.49 -12.46
C GLU A 58 -6.62 30.99 -12.15
N ASP A 59 -7.63 31.69 -12.65
CA ASP A 59 -7.93 33.06 -12.28
C ASP A 59 -8.65 33.06 -10.92
N VAL A 60 -7.90 33.45 -9.89
CA VAL A 60 -8.37 33.59 -8.51
C VAL A 60 -8.84 35.02 -8.19
N GLY A 61 -9.14 35.83 -9.21
CA GLY A 61 -9.51 37.23 -9.08
C GLY A 61 -8.31 38.16 -8.85
N LEU A 62 -7.15 37.75 -9.34
CA LEU A 62 -5.88 38.48 -9.29
C LEU A 62 -5.45 38.90 -10.70
N ASP A 63 -4.46 39.78 -10.83
CA ASP A 63 -3.90 40.15 -12.14
C ASP A 63 -2.96 39.08 -12.73
N VAL A 64 -2.52 38.15 -11.88
CA VAL A 64 -1.65 37.01 -12.23
C VAL A 64 -2.34 35.75 -11.72
N ASP A 65 -2.52 34.78 -12.62
CA ASP A 65 -3.13 33.49 -12.32
C ASP A 65 -2.29 32.71 -11.30
N GLU A 66 -2.93 31.88 -10.48
CA GLU A 66 -2.25 30.93 -9.59
C GLU A 66 -2.28 29.52 -10.20
N PRO A 67 -1.28 28.66 -9.92
CA PRO A 67 -1.38 27.26 -10.29
C PRO A 67 -2.53 26.60 -9.53
N VAL A 68 -3.34 25.81 -10.22
CA VAL A 68 -4.47 25.08 -9.60
C VAL A 68 -3.96 24.16 -8.48
N GLU A 69 -4.64 24.16 -7.32
CA GLU A 69 -4.27 23.50 -6.05
C GLU A 69 -3.03 24.06 -5.33
N TRP A 70 -2.54 25.24 -5.73
CA TRP A 70 -1.44 25.93 -5.07
C TRP A 70 -1.85 27.36 -4.68
N SER A 71 -1.50 27.80 -3.47
CA SER A 71 -1.65 29.18 -3.00
C SER A 71 -0.35 29.94 -2.93
N SER A 72 -0.50 31.25 -2.81
CA SER A 72 0.56 32.19 -2.50
C SER A 72 0.17 33.14 -1.35
N ILE A 73 1.04 34.11 -1.08
CA ILE A 73 0.75 35.23 -0.17
C ILE A 73 -0.48 36.06 -0.59
N LYS A 74 -0.89 36.03 -1.87
CA LYS A 74 -2.05 36.78 -2.38
C LYS A 74 -3.39 36.08 -2.12
N THR A 75 -3.36 34.79 -1.79
CA THR A 75 -4.53 33.99 -1.39
C THR A 75 -4.43 33.52 0.06
N SER A 76 -3.74 34.33 0.90
CA SER A 76 -3.57 34.06 2.33
C SER A 76 -4.88 34.12 3.12
N ASP A 77 -4.81 33.75 4.40
CA ASP A 77 -5.93 33.88 5.35
C ASP A 77 -6.27 35.33 5.75
N ASN A 78 -5.46 36.30 5.31
CA ASN A 78 -5.64 37.71 5.60
C ASN A 78 -5.92 38.52 4.34
N SER A 79 -7.20 38.71 4.03
CA SER A 79 -7.66 39.43 2.84
C SER A 79 -7.18 40.88 2.75
N PHE A 80 -6.85 41.52 3.88
CA PHE A 80 -6.29 42.87 3.87
C PHE A 80 -4.86 42.89 3.33
N LEU A 81 -4.02 41.94 3.76
CA LEU A 81 -2.63 41.84 3.30
C LEU A 81 -2.52 41.31 1.88
N ASN A 82 -3.47 40.49 1.43
CA ASN A 82 -3.54 40.03 0.03
C ASN A 82 -3.49 41.20 -0.99
N GLY A 83 -4.16 42.32 -0.66
CA GLY A 83 -4.15 43.51 -1.52
C GLY A 83 -2.86 44.32 -1.47
N LEU A 84 -2.03 44.13 -0.43
CA LEU A 84 -0.78 44.87 -0.23
C LEU A 84 0.45 44.06 -0.65
N ALA A 85 0.40 42.74 -0.55
CA ALA A 85 1.50 41.86 -0.90
C ALA A 85 1.86 42.01 -2.39
N PRO A 86 3.14 41.89 -2.77
CA PRO A 86 3.52 41.87 -4.17
C PRO A 86 3.19 40.51 -4.80
N TYR A 87 3.17 40.44 -6.13
CA TYR A 87 3.24 39.15 -6.82
C TYR A 87 4.67 38.62 -6.70
N VAL A 88 4.79 37.33 -6.38
CA VAL A 88 6.09 36.69 -6.11
C VAL A 88 6.27 35.38 -6.89
N TRP A 89 5.37 35.14 -7.83
CA TRP A 89 5.38 34.03 -8.77
C TRP A 89 4.89 34.51 -10.15
N ASP A 90 5.17 33.72 -11.18
CA ASP A 90 4.63 33.88 -12.53
C ASP A 90 4.61 32.52 -13.25
N GLN A 91 3.72 32.38 -14.23
CA GLN A 91 3.74 31.25 -15.15
C GLN A 91 4.90 31.40 -16.13
N SER A 92 5.67 30.34 -16.34
CA SER A 92 6.75 30.36 -17.33
C SER A 92 6.51 29.37 -18.46
N THR A 93 6.87 29.74 -19.67
CA THR A 93 6.96 28.82 -20.83
C THR A 93 8.35 28.19 -20.99
N ASP A 94 9.32 28.54 -20.14
CA ASP A 94 10.54 27.78 -19.99
C ASP A 94 10.23 26.66 -19.00
N ALA A 95 10.08 25.44 -19.50
CA ALA A 95 9.65 24.29 -18.73
C ALA A 95 10.57 23.10 -19.01
N HIS A 96 10.76 22.22 -18.01
CA HIS A 96 11.51 21.00 -18.18
C HIS A 96 10.72 19.99 -19.02
N SER A 97 9.43 19.82 -18.69
CA SER A 97 8.48 19.05 -19.46
C SER A 97 7.22 19.86 -19.74
N GLY A 98 6.28 19.31 -20.51
CA GLY A 98 5.02 19.99 -20.80
C GLY A 98 5.17 21.36 -21.49
N SER A 99 4.31 22.31 -21.12
CA SER A 99 4.26 23.67 -21.70
C SER A 99 4.62 24.74 -20.69
N TYR A 100 4.46 24.47 -19.39
CA TYR A 100 4.57 25.47 -18.35
C TYR A 100 5.40 24.97 -17.17
N SER A 101 6.03 25.92 -16.48
CA SER A 101 6.60 25.71 -15.16
C SER A 101 6.24 26.89 -14.27
N ILE A 102 6.52 26.78 -12.97
CA ILE A 102 6.38 27.92 -12.07
C ILE A 102 7.71 28.64 -11.90
N LYS A 103 7.68 29.97 -12.05
CA LYS A 103 8.78 30.85 -11.69
C LYS A 103 8.46 31.56 -10.38
N LEU A 104 9.31 31.44 -9.36
CA LEU A 104 9.25 32.28 -8.15
C LEU A 104 10.38 33.31 -8.18
N PHE A 105 10.12 34.48 -7.61
CA PHE A 105 11.12 35.54 -7.56
C PHE A 105 10.98 36.41 -6.31
N ASN A 106 12.12 36.86 -5.82
CA ASN A 106 12.21 37.79 -4.71
C ASN A 106 12.00 39.22 -5.22
N THR A 107 11.15 39.98 -4.54
CA THR A 107 10.78 41.34 -4.98
C THR A 107 10.74 42.33 -3.81
N THR A 108 11.30 43.51 -4.03
CA THR A 108 11.26 44.60 -3.04
C THR A 108 9.83 45.12 -2.84
N ILE A 109 9.37 45.13 -1.59
CA ILE A 109 8.18 45.85 -1.13
C ILE A 109 8.56 46.83 -0.02
N TRP A 110 8.43 48.12 -0.33
CA TRP A 110 8.82 49.24 0.55
C TRP A 110 10.27 49.17 1.03
N THR A 111 10.51 48.67 2.23
CA THR A 111 11.85 48.57 2.86
C THR A 111 12.29 47.12 3.08
N THR A 112 11.49 46.15 2.65
CA THR A 112 11.73 44.71 2.82
C THR A 112 11.67 44.00 1.47
N VAL A 113 12.19 42.78 1.40
CA VAL A 113 12.08 41.92 0.22
C VAL A 113 11.15 40.77 0.55
N ALA A 114 10.12 40.57 -0.28
CA ALA A 114 9.24 39.42 -0.19
C ALA A 114 9.85 38.27 -0.99
N ALA A 115 10.04 37.12 -0.34
CA ALA A 115 10.51 35.92 -1.02
C ALA A 115 9.39 35.29 -1.85
N GLY A 116 9.71 34.83 -3.06
CA GLY A 116 8.77 34.04 -3.85
C GLY A 116 8.46 32.73 -3.18
N THR A 117 7.19 32.53 -2.81
CA THR A 117 6.72 31.36 -2.06
C THR A 117 5.36 30.90 -2.58
N VAL A 118 5.22 29.59 -2.83
CA VAL A 118 3.94 28.92 -3.09
C VAL A 118 3.82 27.61 -2.29
N THR A 119 2.60 27.17 -2.05
CA THR A 119 2.29 25.99 -1.23
C THR A 119 0.97 25.34 -1.64
N ASN A 120 0.82 24.02 -1.45
CA ASN A 120 -0.50 23.35 -1.55
C ASN A 120 -1.33 23.50 -0.26
N GLY A 121 -0.79 24.17 0.76
CA GLY A 121 -1.52 24.59 1.95
C GLY A 121 -2.07 26.01 1.78
N ARG A 122 -2.16 26.72 2.91
CA ARG A 122 -2.54 28.13 2.97
C ARG A 122 -1.46 28.95 3.64
N VAL A 123 -1.28 30.18 3.19
CA VAL A 123 -0.38 31.14 3.83
C VAL A 123 -1.10 31.89 4.96
N HIS A 124 -0.47 31.96 6.13
CA HIS A 124 -0.76 32.94 7.18
C HIS A 124 0.17 34.14 6.99
N SER A 125 -0.41 35.28 6.60
CA SER A 125 0.38 36.48 6.32
C SER A 125 0.37 37.46 7.49
N ASP A 126 1.55 38.03 7.77
CA ASP A 126 1.76 39.05 8.79
C ASP A 126 2.73 40.13 8.29
N MET A 127 2.66 41.32 8.89
CA MET A 127 3.56 42.44 8.58
C MET A 127 4.97 42.23 9.16
N ASP A 128 5.11 41.40 10.19
CA ASP A 128 6.37 40.87 10.69
C ASP A 128 6.62 39.49 10.04
N PRO A 129 7.64 39.36 9.17
CA PRO A 129 7.94 38.09 8.49
C PRO A 129 8.21 36.92 9.44
N ASN A 130 8.58 37.18 10.70
CA ASN A 130 8.82 36.12 11.69
C ASN A 130 7.53 35.46 12.20
N ASN A 131 6.38 36.12 12.02
CA ASN A 131 5.08 35.59 12.40
C ASN A 131 4.35 34.91 11.23
N GLY A 132 4.86 35.06 10.00
CA GLY A 132 4.31 34.40 8.82
C GLY A 132 4.63 32.90 8.80
N TYR A 133 3.67 32.10 8.38
CA TYR A 133 3.85 30.65 8.21
C TYR A 133 2.91 30.14 7.12
N VAL A 134 3.21 28.97 6.56
CA VAL A 134 2.25 28.20 5.76
C VAL A 134 1.63 27.12 6.65
N PHE A 135 0.41 26.68 6.35
CA PHE A 135 -0.24 25.62 7.11
C PHE A 135 -1.24 24.83 6.28
N THR A 136 -1.54 23.62 6.74
CA THR A 136 -2.58 22.78 6.17
C THR A 136 -3.94 23.09 6.82
N ASP A 137 -4.90 23.57 6.03
CA ASP A 137 -6.28 23.76 6.52
C ASP A 137 -7.09 22.48 6.29
N VAL A 138 -7.15 21.64 7.33
CA VAL A 138 -7.85 20.35 7.27
C VAL A 138 -9.36 20.46 7.03
N ASN A 139 -9.95 21.66 7.17
CA ASN A 139 -11.37 21.89 6.95
C ASN A 139 -11.69 22.38 5.52
N ASN A 140 -10.67 22.58 4.69
CA ASN A 140 -10.84 23.06 3.33
C ASN A 140 -9.94 22.29 2.37
N SER A 141 -10.54 21.46 1.51
CA SER A 141 -9.84 20.63 0.54
C SER A 141 -9.01 21.42 -0.48
N GLN A 142 -9.24 22.73 -0.63
CA GLN A 142 -8.38 23.57 -1.46
C GLN A 142 -6.98 23.75 -0.88
N TRP A 143 -6.82 23.61 0.45
CA TRP A 143 -5.58 23.91 1.18
C TRP A 143 -5.07 22.71 1.97
N ASN A 144 -5.43 21.51 1.51
CA ASN A 144 -4.86 20.27 1.98
C ASN A 144 -4.82 19.24 0.84
N THR A 145 -3.73 18.50 0.76
CA THR A 145 -3.63 17.33 -0.11
C THR A 145 -3.59 16.09 0.79
N PRO A 146 -4.66 15.26 0.82
CA PRO A 146 -4.64 14.01 1.55
C PRO A 146 -3.54 13.09 1.01
N LEU A 147 -2.80 12.40 1.87
CA LEU A 147 -1.82 11.40 1.46
C LEU A 147 -1.62 10.36 2.57
N THR A 148 -2.01 9.12 2.28
CA THR A 148 -1.86 7.98 3.21
C THR A 148 -0.66 7.09 2.88
N ASP A 149 -0.17 7.17 1.65
CA ASP A 149 0.95 6.36 1.16
C ASP A 149 2.27 6.82 1.82
N LYS A 150 3.26 5.92 1.84
CA LYS A 150 4.62 6.22 2.35
C LYS A 150 5.64 6.34 1.21
N PRO A 151 5.85 7.54 0.63
CA PRO A 151 6.91 7.77 -0.34
C PRO A 151 8.30 7.61 0.30
N ASP A 152 9.24 7.08 -0.47
CA ASP A 152 10.65 6.93 -0.10
C ASP A 152 11.39 8.27 -0.22
N SER A 153 11.14 8.97 -1.33
CA SER A 153 11.83 10.22 -1.66
C SER A 153 10.94 11.13 -2.50
N ILE A 154 11.36 12.37 -2.62
CA ILE A 154 10.81 13.34 -3.56
C ILE A 154 11.86 13.70 -4.61
N ALA A 155 11.43 13.97 -5.83
CA ALA A 155 12.24 14.62 -6.85
C ALA A 155 11.55 15.83 -7.48
N ILE A 156 12.35 16.72 -8.02
CA ILE A 156 11.91 17.96 -8.66
C ILE A 156 12.98 18.46 -9.63
N TRP A 157 12.59 19.18 -10.68
CA TRP A 157 13.50 19.87 -11.59
C TRP A 157 13.60 21.35 -11.25
N ILE A 158 14.83 21.86 -11.22
CA ILE A 158 15.11 23.23 -10.75
C ILE A 158 16.05 23.97 -11.70
N LYS A 159 15.79 25.27 -11.89
CA LYS A 159 16.78 26.30 -12.29
C LYS A 159 16.79 27.40 -11.25
N PHE A 160 17.95 27.96 -10.92
CA PHE A 160 18.06 28.97 -9.87
C PHE A 160 19.12 30.02 -10.20
N SER A 161 18.78 31.29 -9.97
CA SER A 161 19.68 32.45 -10.05
C SER A 161 19.62 33.19 -8.71
N PRO A 162 20.52 32.89 -7.74
CA PRO A 162 20.54 33.54 -6.43
C PRO A 162 21.16 34.93 -6.45
N GLU A 163 20.66 35.80 -5.57
CA GLU A 163 21.28 37.06 -5.15
C GLU A 163 21.54 37.04 -3.64
N GLY A 164 22.58 37.75 -3.18
CA GLY A 164 22.84 37.97 -1.74
C GLY A 164 23.00 36.75 -0.85
N GLY A 165 23.22 35.55 -1.42
CA GLY A 165 23.29 34.28 -0.70
C GLY A 165 21.95 33.62 -0.42
N ASP A 166 20.89 34.02 -1.14
CA ASP A 166 19.59 33.34 -1.10
C ASP A 166 19.70 31.87 -1.51
N VAL A 167 18.82 31.07 -0.91
CA VAL A 167 18.73 29.63 -1.13
C VAL A 167 17.32 29.32 -1.62
N ALA A 168 17.19 28.69 -2.78
CA ALA A 168 15.93 28.13 -3.21
C ALA A 168 15.63 26.85 -2.44
N GLN A 169 14.37 26.66 -2.03
CA GLN A 169 13.97 25.56 -1.17
C GLN A 169 12.73 24.84 -1.70
N LEU A 170 12.74 23.52 -1.61
CA LEU A 170 11.55 22.70 -1.52
C LEU A 170 11.51 22.07 -0.13
N LYS A 171 10.35 22.13 0.53
CA LYS A 171 10.05 21.34 1.73
C LYS A 171 8.76 20.57 1.53
N ALA A 172 8.76 19.30 1.87
CA ALA A 172 7.59 18.43 1.85
C ALA A 172 7.45 17.76 3.23
N VAL A 173 6.32 17.98 3.90
CA VAL A 173 6.05 17.44 5.24
C VAL A 173 4.88 16.47 5.16
N LEU A 174 5.10 15.24 5.59
CA LEU A 174 4.02 14.28 5.85
C LEU A 174 3.53 14.46 7.28
N HIS A 175 2.22 14.58 7.50
CA HIS A 175 1.68 14.90 8.83
C HIS A 175 0.24 14.41 9.08
N ASN A 176 -0.20 14.50 10.34
CA ASN A 176 -1.59 14.32 10.77
C ASN A 176 -2.18 15.67 11.24
N GLY A 177 -3.48 15.90 11.04
CA GLY A 177 -4.12 17.17 11.40
C GLY A 177 -3.47 18.40 10.72
N THR A 178 -3.51 19.56 11.36
CA THR A 178 -2.91 20.80 10.81
C THR A 178 -1.42 20.89 11.13
N ALA A 179 -0.55 20.78 10.13
CA ALA A 179 0.86 21.15 10.23
C ALA A 179 1.10 22.56 9.70
N GLN A 180 2.22 23.16 10.10
CA GLN A 180 2.66 24.45 9.61
C GLN A 180 4.17 24.47 9.33
N ILE A 181 4.64 25.43 8.52
CA ILE A 181 6.07 25.70 8.30
C ILE A 181 6.29 27.22 8.35
N PRO A 182 7.18 27.72 9.21
CA PRO A 182 7.99 26.99 10.19
C PRO A 182 7.14 26.45 11.37
N ASP A 183 7.53 25.27 11.89
CA ASP A 183 7.00 24.69 13.13
C ASP A 183 8.17 24.25 14.01
N PRO A 184 8.53 25.01 15.06
CA PRO A 184 9.59 24.61 15.98
C PRO A 184 9.26 23.36 16.81
N ALA A 185 7.98 23.00 16.95
CA ALA A 185 7.54 21.90 17.79
C ALA A 185 7.41 20.58 17.02
N MET A 186 7.06 20.63 15.73
CA MET A 186 6.93 19.49 14.81
C MET A 186 6.09 18.33 15.39
N THR A 187 5.13 18.63 16.26
CA THR A 187 4.49 17.60 17.11
C THR A 187 3.64 16.60 16.34
N ASN A 188 3.19 16.96 15.15
CA ASN A 188 2.33 16.17 14.29
C ASN A 188 2.99 15.81 12.95
N TRP A 189 4.30 16.04 12.82
CA TRP A 189 5.05 15.66 11.62
C TRP A 189 5.43 14.18 11.70
N ASN A 190 5.23 13.47 10.60
CA ASN A 190 5.63 12.08 10.42
C ASN A 190 6.93 11.96 9.65
N ALA A 191 7.13 12.81 8.65
CA ALA A 191 8.38 12.85 7.88
C ALA A 191 8.62 14.22 7.24
N LEU A 192 9.88 14.51 6.91
CA LEU A 192 10.29 15.68 6.15
C LEU A 192 11.20 15.26 4.99
N ALA A 193 10.96 15.81 3.81
CA ALA A 193 11.96 15.88 2.75
C ALA A 193 12.27 17.36 2.46
N GLN A 194 13.54 17.70 2.32
CA GLN A 194 13.98 19.07 2.05
C GLN A 194 15.09 19.09 1.01
N ILE A 195 14.98 20.00 0.05
CA ILE A 195 15.97 20.28 -0.97
C ILE A 195 16.34 21.76 -0.85
N ASP A 196 17.62 22.04 -0.62
CA ASP A 196 18.18 23.40 -0.52
C ASP A 196 19.19 23.63 -1.64
N ILE A 197 18.99 24.66 -2.45
CA ILE A 197 19.84 25.01 -3.60
C ILE A 197 20.48 26.38 -3.35
N PRO A 198 21.73 26.44 -2.86
CA PRO A 198 22.40 27.72 -2.58
C PRO A 198 23.12 28.32 -3.79
N ASP A 199 23.42 27.51 -4.80
CA ASP A 199 24.24 27.88 -5.94
C ASP A 199 23.41 28.09 -7.21
N GLU A 200 23.95 28.86 -8.15
CA GLU A 200 23.32 29.08 -9.46
C GLU A 200 23.21 27.78 -10.26
N ILE A 201 22.02 27.52 -10.80
CA ILE A 201 21.70 26.39 -11.68
C ILE A 201 21.08 26.93 -12.97
N SER A 202 21.88 26.98 -14.04
CA SER A 202 21.50 27.63 -15.31
C SER A 202 20.70 26.73 -16.27
N THR A 203 20.67 25.42 -16.04
CA THR A 203 19.93 24.43 -16.84
C THR A 203 19.09 23.55 -15.94
N TRP A 204 17.92 23.11 -16.43
CA TRP A 204 17.05 22.19 -15.72
C TRP A 204 17.84 20.99 -15.16
N THR A 205 17.88 20.91 -13.83
CA THR A 205 18.62 19.89 -13.10
C THR A 205 17.68 19.19 -12.13
N ARG A 206 17.65 17.86 -12.17
CA ARG A 206 16.84 17.05 -11.24
C ARG A 206 17.54 16.99 -9.88
N PHE A 207 16.81 17.33 -8.84
CA PHE A 207 17.20 17.11 -7.45
C PHE A 207 16.28 16.09 -6.81
N SER A 208 16.76 15.40 -5.79
CA SER A 208 15.96 14.48 -5.00
C SER A 208 16.43 14.46 -3.56
N ALA A 209 15.48 14.30 -2.64
CA ALA A 209 15.75 14.13 -1.22
C ALA A 209 14.91 12.97 -0.66
N PRO A 210 15.47 12.15 0.25
CA PRO A 210 14.69 11.15 0.97
C PRO A 210 13.71 11.82 1.93
N PHE A 211 12.63 11.12 2.26
CA PHE A 211 11.82 11.45 3.43
C PHE A 211 12.50 10.89 4.69
N ASP A 212 12.86 11.77 5.60
CA ASP A 212 13.32 11.41 6.93
C ASP A 212 12.10 11.17 7.83
N TYR A 213 11.73 9.90 8.03
CA TYR A 213 10.61 9.51 8.88
C TYR A 213 10.97 9.59 10.37
N PHE A 214 10.22 10.38 11.13
CA PHE A 214 10.40 10.55 12.58
C PHE A 214 9.65 9.49 13.40
N ASN A 215 8.60 8.90 12.81
CA ASN A 215 7.75 7.91 13.45
C ASN A 215 7.13 6.95 12.41
N SER A 216 6.39 5.95 12.89
CA SER A 216 5.76 4.92 12.04
C SER A 216 4.30 5.19 11.69
N ASN A 217 3.73 6.34 12.09
CA ASN A 217 2.31 6.65 11.89
C ASN A 217 1.95 6.68 10.41
N THR A 218 0.67 6.45 10.10
CA THR A 218 0.10 6.71 8.79
C THR A 218 -0.25 8.19 8.69
N SER A 219 0.27 8.86 7.66
CA SER A 219 0.00 10.26 7.40
C SER A 219 -1.42 10.46 6.90
N GLU A 220 -1.97 11.65 7.16
CA GLU A 220 -3.25 12.06 6.61
C GLU A 220 -3.06 13.02 5.43
N TYR A 221 -2.00 13.84 5.47
CA TYR A 221 -1.76 14.92 4.53
C TYR A 221 -0.27 15.09 4.20
N ILE A 222 -0.02 15.78 3.08
CA ILE A 222 1.28 16.31 2.70
C ILE A 222 1.23 17.83 2.49
N LEU A 223 2.21 18.56 3.05
CA LEU A 223 2.38 20.01 2.89
C LEU A 223 3.67 20.32 2.14
N PHE A 224 3.56 20.97 0.99
CA PHE A 224 4.65 21.46 0.17
C PHE A 224 4.88 22.96 0.37
N VAL A 225 6.15 23.36 0.41
CA VAL A 225 6.56 24.78 0.34
C VAL A 225 7.70 24.90 -0.65
N LEU A 226 7.47 25.67 -1.70
CA LEU A 226 8.49 26.06 -2.67
C LEU A 226 8.86 27.50 -2.41
N SER A 227 10.15 27.81 -2.35
CA SER A 227 10.61 29.17 -2.13
C SER A 227 11.87 29.55 -2.91
N SER A 228 12.01 30.84 -3.23
CA SER A 228 13.20 31.45 -3.85
C SER A 228 14.13 32.12 -2.83
N GLY A 229 13.78 32.11 -1.54
CA GLY A 229 14.61 32.69 -0.48
C GLY A 229 14.01 32.52 0.92
N GLY A 230 14.76 32.87 1.96
CA GLY A 230 14.30 32.80 3.34
C GLY A 230 13.67 34.10 3.86
N ALA A 231 13.53 34.20 5.18
CA ALA A 231 13.04 35.41 5.86
C ALA A 231 13.94 36.66 5.68
N SER A 232 15.17 36.48 5.16
CA SER A 232 16.12 37.56 4.85
C SER A 232 16.48 37.55 3.36
N ALA A 233 15.46 37.45 2.51
CA ALA A 233 15.60 37.42 1.06
C ALA A 233 16.30 38.66 0.49
N THR A 234 17.06 38.46 -0.59
CA THR A 234 17.64 39.52 -1.41
C THR A 234 16.84 39.69 -2.69
N ASP A 235 16.63 40.95 -3.10
CA ASP A 235 15.87 41.28 -4.30
C ASP A 235 16.57 40.75 -5.56
N GLY A 236 15.79 40.23 -6.51
CA GLY A 236 16.31 39.78 -7.81
C GLY A 236 16.59 38.28 -7.92
N SER A 237 16.61 37.52 -6.82
CA SER A 237 16.71 36.05 -6.89
C SER A 237 15.52 35.46 -7.63
N THR A 238 15.77 34.50 -8.54
CA THR A 238 14.71 33.79 -9.28
C THR A 238 14.93 32.30 -9.29
N VAL A 239 13.88 31.51 -9.09
CA VAL A 239 13.90 30.05 -9.19
C VAL A 239 12.77 29.59 -10.10
N TYR A 240 13.02 28.51 -10.84
CA TYR A 240 12.01 27.78 -11.60
C TYR A 240 11.90 26.38 -11.04
N PHE A 241 10.67 25.92 -10.85
CA PHE A 241 10.35 24.59 -10.37
C PHE A 241 9.45 23.88 -11.38
N ASP A 242 9.70 22.60 -11.59
CA ASP A 242 8.90 21.77 -12.48
C ASP A 242 8.94 20.29 -12.08
N ASP A 243 7.91 19.55 -12.49
CA ASP A 243 7.77 18.09 -12.36
C ASP A 243 8.11 17.53 -10.96
N ILE A 244 7.29 17.88 -9.96
CA ILE A 244 7.38 17.29 -8.62
C ILE A 244 6.93 15.82 -8.66
N GLU A 245 7.78 14.92 -8.16
CA GLU A 245 7.51 13.49 -8.18
C GLU A 245 7.70 12.90 -6.78
N LEU A 246 6.69 12.21 -6.27
CA LEU A 246 6.84 11.32 -5.12
C LEU A 246 7.33 9.95 -5.62
N ILE A 247 8.47 9.52 -5.11
CA ILE A 247 9.10 8.26 -5.47
C ILE A 247 8.78 7.25 -4.38
N TYR A 248 8.27 6.09 -4.77
CA TYR A 248 7.93 5.01 -3.86
C TYR A 248 8.82 3.79 -4.11
N ASN A 249 9.15 3.07 -3.04
CA ASN A 249 9.95 1.85 -3.11
C ASN A 249 9.32 0.73 -2.27
N PRO A 250 8.10 0.27 -2.61
CA PRO A 250 7.43 -0.75 -1.83
C PRO A 250 8.19 -2.07 -1.84
N ILE A 251 8.00 -2.85 -0.79
CA ILE A 251 8.41 -4.25 -0.73
C ILE A 251 7.32 -5.05 -1.44
N VAL A 252 7.59 -5.48 -2.67
CA VAL A 252 6.70 -6.37 -3.43
C VAL A 252 7.21 -7.80 -3.31
N LEU A 253 6.36 -8.73 -2.90
CA LEU A 253 6.72 -10.13 -2.66
C LEU A 253 6.25 -11.04 -3.79
N ASP A 254 7.07 -12.03 -4.12
CA ASP A 254 6.72 -13.14 -5.00
C ASP A 254 7.02 -14.44 -4.26
N LEU A 255 6.01 -15.00 -3.58
CA LEU A 255 6.20 -16.12 -2.67
C LEU A 255 5.50 -17.37 -3.20
N THR A 256 6.16 -18.51 -3.00
CA THR A 256 5.57 -19.83 -3.23
C THR A 256 5.60 -20.64 -1.95
N VAL A 257 4.43 -21.11 -1.51
CA VAL A 257 4.26 -21.93 -0.31
C VAL A 257 3.17 -22.98 -0.54
N PHE A 258 3.37 -24.20 -0.02
CA PHE A 258 2.35 -25.26 -0.06
C PHE A 258 1.97 -25.68 1.36
N LEU A 259 0.74 -26.17 1.50
CA LEU A 259 0.17 -26.66 2.74
C LEU A 259 -0.01 -28.19 2.69
N GLU A 260 0.40 -28.88 3.75
CA GLU A 260 0.01 -30.28 3.92
C GLU A 260 -1.50 -30.40 4.13
N GLY A 261 -2.14 -31.35 3.45
CA GLY A 261 -3.59 -31.51 3.55
C GLY A 261 -4.25 -31.20 2.21
N PRO A 262 -4.31 -29.92 1.80
CA PRO A 262 -4.87 -29.58 0.50
C PRO A 262 -3.95 -29.94 -0.67
N TYR A 263 -2.65 -30.17 -0.47
CA TYR A 263 -1.72 -30.59 -1.52
C TYR A 263 -2.13 -31.91 -2.18
N THR A 264 -2.27 -31.90 -3.50
CA THR A 264 -2.77 -33.02 -4.31
C THR A 264 -1.71 -33.67 -5.20
N GLY A 265 -0.50 -33.11 -5.25
CA GLY A 265 0.61 -33.59 -6.09
C GLY A 265 0.89 -32.68 -7.28
N GLY A 266 2.14 -32.70 -7.76
CA GLY A 266 2.55 -31.92 -8.93
C GLY A 266 2.48 -30.40 -8.75
N SER A 267 2.78 -29.89 -7.55
CA SER A 267 2.73 -28.45 -7.21
C SER A 267 1.32 -27.84 -7.26
N GLU A 268 0.30 -28.61 -6.87
CA GLU A 268 -1.10 -28.18 -6.87
C GLU A 268 -1.80 -28.49 -5.54
N MET A 269 -2.66 -27.59 -5.09
CA MET A 269 -3.55 -27.75 -3.94
C MET A 269 -5.02 -27.73 -4.36
N ASN A 270 -5.90 -28.35 -3.56
CA ASN A 270 -7.33 -28.20 -3.75
C ASN A 270 -7.86 -26.89 -3.13
N THR A 271 -8.98 -26.39 -3.65
CA THR A 271 -9.63 -25.15 -3.21
C THR A 271 -10.99 -25.40 -2.58
N LEU A 272 -11.16 -26.57 -1.92
CA LEU A 272 -12.48 -27.04 -1.46
C LEU A 272 -13.18 -26.05 -0.53
N LEU A 273 -12.42 -25.32 0.30
CA LEU A 273 -12.95 -24.31 1.22
C LEU A 273 -13.51 -23.07 0.53
N ASN A 274 -13.00 -22.70 -0.64
CA ASN A 274 -13.35 -21.45 -1.33
C ASN A 274 -14.83 -21.40 -1.72
N SER A 275 -15.38 -22.56 -2.07
CA SER A 275 -16.77 -22.67 -2.51
C SER A 275 -17.79 -22.16 -1.48
N ASP A 276 -17.57 -22.38 -0.18
CA ASP A 276 -18.59 -22.15 0.85
C ASP A 276 -18.07 -21.68 2.22
N TYR A 277 -16.75 -21.75 2.49
CA TYR A 277 -16.23 -21.65 3.86
C TYR A 277 -15.18 -20.57 4.10
N ILE A 278 -14.43 -20.11 3.10
CA ILE A 278 -13.44 -19.04 3.31
C ILE A 278 -14.16 -17.78 3.82
N PRO A 279 -13.78 -17.23 5.00
CA PRO A 279 -14.40 -16.03 5.52
C PRO A 279 -14.03 -14.82 4.66
N MET A 280 -14.96 -13.88 4.55
CA MET A 280 -14.75 -12.62 3.83
C MET A 280 -13.79 -11.67 4.56
N ALA A 281 -13.66 -11.80 5.88
CA ALA A 281 -12.69 -11.06 6.67
C ALA A 281 -11.52 -11.97 7.06
N GLN A 282 -10.33 -11.40 7.18
CA GLN A 282 -9.14 -12.13 7.62
C GLN A 282 -9.35 -12.79 9.01
N PRO A 283 -8.90 -14.05 9.22
CA PRO A 283 -9.19 -14.82 10.44
C PRO A 283 -8.17 -14.63 11.58
N TYR A 284 -7.14 -13.82 11.39
CA TYR A 284 -5.98 -13.65 12.27
C TYR A 284 -6.17 -12.57 13.36
N ASN A 285 -7.34 -11.93 13.45
CA ASN A 285 -7.66 -10.95 14.51
C ASN A 285 -7.94 -11.56 15.90
N THR A 286 -7.69 -12.86 16.07
CA THR A 286 -7.82 -13.58 17.33
C THR A 286 -6.48 -14.17 17.78
N THR A 287 -6.42 -14.63 19.03
CA THR A 287 -5.24 -15.32 19.58
C THR A 287 -4.88 -16.54 18.71
N PRO A 288 -3.58 -16.80 18.46
CA PRO A 288 -2.40 -16.13 19.04
C PRO A 288 -1.94 -14.85 18.34
N TRP A 289 -2.35 -14.61 17.09
CA TRP A 289 -1.79 -13.51 16.29
C TRP A 289 -2.28 -12.14 16.74
N ASN A 290 -3.58 -12.02 17.05
CA ASN A 290 -4.23 -10.74 17.38
C ASN A 290 -3.89 -9.66 16.34
N TYR A 291 -3.85 -10.03 15.05
CA TYR A 291 -3.51 -9.15 13.95
C TYR A 291 -4.63 -8.12 13.73
N ASN A 292 -4.28 -6.84 13.81
CA ASN A 292 -5.22 -5.73 13.77
C ASN A 292 -5.63 -5.27 12.36
N GLY A 293 -5.18 -5.97 11.31
CA GLY A 293 -5.57 -5.64 9.95
C GLY A 293 -7.08 -5.78 9.70
N ASP A 294 -7.59 -4.98 8.78
CA ASP A 294 -8.99 -4.86 8.44
C ASP A 294 -9.33 -5.45 7.06
N GLU A 295 -8.46 -6.33 6.54
CA GLU A 295 -8.63 -7.00 5.26
C GLU A 295 -10.00 -7.67 5.16
N LEU A 296 -10.81 -7.17 4.22
CA LEU A 296 -12.18 -7.59 3.96
C LEU A 296 -12.43 -7.65 2.45
N VAL A 297 -12.93 -8.79 1.96
CA VAL A 297 -13.35 -8.99 0.56
C VAL A 297 -14.85 -9.23 0.46
N TYR A 298 -15.46 -8.86 -0.67
CA TYR A 298 -16.87 -9.13 -0.92
C TYR A 298 -17.15 -9.24 -2.43
N PRO A 299 -17.22 -10.46 -3.02
CA PRO A 299 -16.95 -11.80 -2.48
C PRO A 299 -15.44 -12.14 -2.43
N VAL A 300 -15.08 -13.38 -2.07
CA VAL A 300 -13.74 -13.93 -2.32
C VAL A 300 -13.43 -13.85 -3.83
N PRO A 301 -12.32 -13.22 -4.26
CA PRO A 301 -12.20 -12.69 -5.62
C PRO A 301 -11.73 -13.70 -6.67
N ASN A 302 -11.09 -14.80 -6.27
CA ASN A 302 -10.51 -15.79 -7.18
C ASN A 302 -10.88 -17.22 -6.74
N THR A 303 -11.31 -18.06 -7.67
CA THR A 303 -11.70 -19.47 -7.42
C THR A 303 -10.53 -20.38 -7.09
N ASP A 304 -9.31 -19.96 -7.43
CA ASP A 304 -8.08 -20.70 -7.21
C ASP A 304 -7.51 -20.48 -5.80
N ILE A 305 -8.14 -19.61 -4.99
CA ILE A 305 -7.77 -19.39 -3.60
C ILE A 305 -8.00 -20.67 -2.79
N VAL A 306 -6.98 -21.10 -2.06
CA VAL A 306 -6.99 -22.22 -1.11
C VAL A 306 -7.45 -21.75 0.27
N ASP A 307 -6.81 -20.69 0.79
CA ASP A 307 -7.13 -20.10 2.10
C ASP A 307 -6.44 -18.74 2.30
N TRP A 308 -6.73 -18.09 3.43
CA TRP A 308 -5.97 -16.99 3.99
C TRP A 308 -4.63 -17.46 4.58
N VAL A 309 -3.59 -16.66 4.39
CA VAL A 309 -2.29 -16.75 5.08
C VAL A 309 -1.96 -15.39 5.70
N LEU A 310 -1.20 -15.39 6.79
CA LEU A 310 -0.70 -14.16 7.40
C LEU A 310 0.79 -14.05 7.14
N ILE A 311 1.17 -12.99 6.44
CA ILE A 311 2.55 -12.72 6.04
C ILE A 311 3.13 -11.72 7.02
N GLU A 312 4.28 -12.06 7.58
CA GLU A 312 5.03 -11.20 8.50
C GLU A 312 6.42 -10.96 7.93
N LEU A 313 6.85 -9.70 7.92
CA LEU A 313 8.15 -9.26 7.46
C LEU A 313 9.04 -8.92 8.64
N ARG A 314 10.26 -9.44 8.63
CA ARG A 314 11.29 -9.19 9.64
C ARG A 314 12.52 -8.56 9.00
N ASP A 315 13.09 -7.55 9.64
CA ASP A 315 14.29 -6.84 9.20
C ASP A 315 15.42 -7.13 10.19
N ALA A 316 16.39 -7.95 9.78
CA ALA A 316 17.45 -8.41 10.67
C ALA A 316 18.77 -8.68 9.94
N ALA A 317 19.88 -8.61 10.67
CA ALA A 317 21.20 -8.91 10.13
C ALA A 317 21.36 -10.38 9.69
N THR A 318 20.74 -11.33 10.43
CA THR A 318 20.81 -12.76 10.11
C THR A 318 19.49 -13.48 10.43
N ALA A 319 19.32 -14.69 9.90
CA ALA A 319 18.11 -15.47 10.12
C ALA A 319 17.86 -15.85 11.59
N VAL A 320 18.90 -15.97 12.42
CA VAL A 320 18.73 -16.24 13.86
C VAL A 320 18.28 -14.99 14.63
N ASP A 321 18.64 -13.81 14.13
CA ASP A 321 18.25 -12.52 14.72
C ASP A 321 16.88 -12.03 14.20
N ALA A 322 16.34 -12.68 13.18
CA ALA A 322 14.99 -12.42 12.66
C ALA A 322 13.92 -12.98 13.61
N ILE A 323 13.77 -12.33 14.77
CA ILE A 323 12.84 -12.67 15.87
C ILE A 323 11.62 -11.74 15.90
N GLY A 324 10.64 -11.99 16.79
CA GLY A 324 9.40 -11.21 16.83
C GLY A 324 9.59 -9.69 17.01
N SER A 325 10.64 -9.26 17.71
CA SER A 325 10.95 -7.83 17.88
C SER A 325 11.56 -7.16 16.65
N SER A 326 11.97 -7.94 15.64
CA SER A 326 12.48 -7.44 14.34
C SER A 326 11.36 -7.32 13.29
N MET A 327 10.11 -7.61 13.66
CA MET A 327 8.95 -7.47 12.78
C MET A 327 8.74 -6.02 12.38
N ILE A 328 8.75 -5.77 11.07
CA ILE A 328 8.50 -4.44 10.49
C ILE A 328 7.10 -4.32 9.90
N ALA A 329 6.47 -5.44 9.53
CA ALA A 329 5.13 -5.43 8.96
C ALA A 329 4.44 -6.78 9.09
N GLN A 330 3.11 -6.76 9.04
CA GLN A 330 2.26 -7.94 8.94
C GLN A 330 1.05 -7.62 8.06
N LYS A 331 0.62 -8.57 7.21
CA LYS A 331 -0.54 -8.41 6.31
C LYS A 331 -1.18 -9.76 6.01
N ALA A 332 -2.52 -9.81 6.03
CA ALA A 332 -3.24 -10.99 5.58
C ALA A 332 -3.28 -11.04 4.05
N ALA A 333 -3.13 -12.23 3.48
CA ALA A 333 -3.03 -12.45 2.05
C ALA A 333 -3.74 -13.75 1.66
N PHE A 334 -3.93 -13.97 0.36
CA PHE A 334 -4.48 -15.22 -0.15
C PHE A 334 -3.38 -16.14 -0.66
N LEU A 335 -3.57 -17.43 -0.43
CA LEU A 335 -2.77 -18.50 -1.02
C LEU A 335 -3.56 -19.12 -2.18
N LEU A 336 -2.98 -19.21 -3.37
CA LEU A 336 -3.57 -19.88 -4.53
C LEU A 336 -3.16 -21.36 -4.59
N ASN A 337 -3.86 -22.13 -5.43
CA ASN A 337 -3.65 -23.57 -5.60
C ASN A 337 -2.27 -23.95 -6.13
N ASP A 338 -1.66 -23.08 -6.93
CA ASP A 338 -0.29 -23.21 -7.44
C ASP A 338 0.78 -22.84 -6.41
N GLY A 339 0.37 -22.47 -5.19
CA GLY A 339 1.23 -22.08 -4.09
C GLY A 339 1.60 -20.58 -4.07
N SER A 340 1.18 -19.79 -5.05
CA SER A 340 1.46 -18.35 -5.07
C SER A 340 0.71 -17.61 -3.95
N VAL A 341 1.39 -16.64 -3.33
CA VAL A 341 0.77 -15.73 -2.36
C VAL A 341 0.46 -14.40 -3.02
N VAL A 342 -0.81 -14.00 -2.96
CA VAL A 342 -1.34 -12.82 -3.64
C VAL A 342 -2.09 -11.89 -2.69
N GLY A 343 -2.26 -10.64 -3.11
CA GLY A 343 -3.01 -9.62 -2.39
C GLY A 343 -4.52 -9.87 -2.37
N MET A 344 -5.24 -8.87 -1.87
CA MET A 344 -6.68 -8.91 -1.62
C MET A 344 -7.56 -8.99 -2.86
N ASP A 345 -6.99 -8.73 -4.05
CA ASP A 345 -7.66 -8.90 -5.34
C ASP A 345 -7.58 -10.34 -5.85
N GLY A 346 -6.81 -11.21 -5.19
CA GLY A 346 -6.63 -12.60 -5.58
C GLY A 346 -5.72 -12.80 -6.78
N GLU A 347 -5.00 -11.77 -7.23
CA GLU A 347 -4.16 -11.82 -8.44
C GLU A 347 -2.83 -11.06 -8.29
N SER A 348 -2.84 -9.85 -7.73
CA SER A 348 -1.64 -9.02 -7.62
C SER A 348 -0.66 -9.55 -6.61
N ARG A 349 0.64 -9.33 -6.84
CA ARG A 349 1.68 -9.58 -5.84
C ARG A 349 1.41 -8.79 -4.56
N LEU A 350 1.65 -9.41 -3.42
CA LEU A 350 1.52 -8.76 -2.13
C LEU A 350 2.56 -7.65 -1.97
N SER A 351 2.15 -6.46 -1.53
CA SER A 351 3.03 -5.31 -1.34
C SER A 351 2.95 -4.73 0.08
N PHE A 352 4.06 -4.14 0.54
CA PHE A 352 4.19 -3.46 1.83
C PHE A 352 4.89 -2.12 1.65
N GLU A 353 4.47 -1.14 2.44
CA GLU A 353 5.02 0.22 2.45
C GLU A 353 5.95 0.42 3.64
N ASN A 354 6.99 -0.43 3.67
CA ASN A 354 7.96 -0.47 4.73
C ASN A 354 9.37 -0.40 4.15
N PHE A 355 10.29 0.14 4.93
CA PHE A 355 11.71 0.22 4.59
C PHE A 355 12.47 -0.97 5.19
N ILE A 356 13.58 -1.34 4.56
CA ILE A 356 14.49 -2.41 5.00
C ILE A 356 15.84 -1.76 5.29
N ASN A 357 16.37 -1.99 6.49
CA ASN A 357 17.66 -1.46 6.93
C ASN A 357 18.77 -2.51 6.88
N ASP A 358 18.45 -3.75 7.27
CA ASP A 358 19.36 -4.89 7.23
C ASP A 358 18.95 -5.84 6.08
N ASN A 359 18.45 -7.04 6.41
CA ASN A 359 17.99 -8.00 5.44
C ASN A 359 16.56 -8.42 5.72
N LEU A 360 15.78 -8.57 4.64
CA LEU A 360 14.39 -8.97 4.70
C LEU A 360 14.27 -10.49 4.89
N PHE A 361 13.56 -10.91 5.92
CA PHE A 361 13.08 -12.27 6.11
C PHE A 361 11.56 -12.27 6.09
N VAL A 362 10.96 -13.35 5.57
CA VAL A 362 9.50 -13.53 5.52
C VAL A 362 9.09 -14.71 6.37
N VAL A 363 8.03 -14.52 7.15
CA VAL A 363 7.35 -15.55 7.93
C VAL A 363 5.95 -15.75 7.36
N ILE A 364 5.57 -17.01 7.19
CA ILE A 364 4.22 -17.41 6.77
C ILE A 364 3.55 -18.09 7.95
N TRP A 365 2.44 -17.53 8.39
CA TRP A 365 1.55 -18.13 9.37
C TRP A 365 0.28 -18.62 8.70
N HIS A 366 -0.24 -19.74 9.19
CA HIS A 366 -1.53 -20.28 8.79
C HIS A 366 -2.27 -20.81 10.02
N ARG A 367 -3.60 -20.79 9.97
CA ARG A 367 -4.45 -21.12 11.12
C ARG A 367 -4.31 -22.53 11.69
N ASN A 368 -3.92 -23.50 10.84
CA ASN A 368 -3.95 -24.94 11.18
C ASN A 368 -2.58 -25.62 10.96
N HIS A 369 -1.54 -24.83 10.67
CA HIS A 369 -0.20 -25.31 10.33
C HIS A 369 0.86 -24.62 11.16
N LEU A 370 1.98 -25.33 11.39
CA LEU A 370 3.18 -24.73 11.96
C LEU A 370 3.71 -23.64 11.02
N GLY A 371 3.97 -22.46 11.57
CA GLY A 371 4.56 -21.34 10.83
C GLY A 371 5.93 -21.68 10.26
N ILE A 372 6.28 -21.02 9.17
CA ILE A 372 7.59 -21.17 8.50
C ILE A 372 8.23 -19.81 8.28
N MET A 373 9.57 -19.74 8.34
CA MET A 373 10.33 -18.54 8.02
C MET A 373 11.36 -18.87 6.93
N SER A 374 11.68 -17.90 6.07
CA SER A 374 12.79 -18.01 5.12
C SER A 374 14.11 -18.27 5.84
N ALA A 375 14.85 -19.32 5.44
CA ALA A 375 16.17 -19.64 5.98
C ALA A 375 17.26 -18.64 5.57
N ALA A 376 17.08 -17.99 4.42
CA ALA A 376 18.00 -16.99 3.86
C ALA A 376 17.24 -15.67 3.64
N PRO A 377 17.94 -14.52 3.65
CA PRO A 377 17.30 -13.26 3.35
C PRO A 377 16.79 -13.23 1.91
N LEU A 378 15.65 -12.56 1.72
CA LEU A 378 15.07 -12.35 0.41
C LEU A 378 15.91 -11.34 -0.38
N VAL A 379 16.06 -11.57 -1.67
CA VAL A 379 16.85 -10.71 -2.57
C VAL A 379 15.94 -10.04 -3.58
N LYS A 380 15.99 -8.71 -3.66
CA LYS A 380 15.23 -7.95 -4.67
C LYS A 380 15.81 -8.19 -6.06
N THR A 381 15.04 -8.79 -6.96
CA THR A 381 15.40 -8.97 -8.37
C THR A 381 14.23 -8.52 -9.23
N ASN A 382 14.48 -7.75 -10.29
CA ASN A 382 13.43 -7.25 -11.19
C ASN A 382 12.26 -6.53 -10.49
N GLY A 383 12.54 -5.83 -9.38
CA GLY A 383 11.56 -5.01 -8.66
C GLY A 383 10.79 -5.71 -7.54
N TYR A 384 10.96 -7.02 -7.34
CA TYR A 384 10.30 -7.78 -6.27
C TYR A 384 11.26 -8.70 -5.51
N TYR A 385 10.88 -9.09 -4.30
CA TYR A 385 11.57 -10.02 -3.43
C TYR A 385 10.93 -11.41 -3.61
N ALA A 386 11.63 -12.30 -4.29
CA ALA A 386 11.14 -13.65 -4.55
C ALA A 386 11.62 -14.66 -3.50
N TYR A 387 10.74 -15.57 -3.09
CA TYR A 387 11.12 -16.70 -2.23
C TYR A 387 10.21 -17.91 -2.44
N ASP A 388 10.81 -19.04 -2.82
CA ASP A 388 10.13 -20.32 -2.96
C ASP A 388 10.51 -21.25 -1.80
N PHE A 389 9.54 -21.58 -0.97
CA PHE A 389 9.69 -22.51 0.15
C PHE A 389 9.68 -23.98 -0.27
N SER A 390 9.22 -24.27 -1.49
CA SER A 390 8.86 -25.61 -1.94
C SER A 390 10.02 -26.38 -2.58
N ASP A 391 11.05 -25.68 -3.05
CA ASP A 391 12.21 -26.27 -3.74
C ASP A 391 13.01 -27.27 -2.89
N ALA A 392 13.23 -26.96 -1.62
CA ALA A 392 14.11 -27.71 -0.73
C ALA A 392 13.81 -27.41 0.74
N ALA A 393 14.09 -28.38 1.62
CA ALA A 393 13.88 -28.21 3.05
C ALA A 393 14.67 -27.02 3.61
N GLU A 394 15.87 -26.78 3.08
CA GLU A 394 16.80 -25.73 3.49
C GLU A 394 16.31 -24.32 3.14
N LYS A 395 15.22 -24.18 2.36
CA LYS A 395 14.56 -22.89 2.16
C LYS A 395 13.80 -22.44 3.40
N THR A 396 13.40 -23.37 4.26
CA THR A 396 12.74 -23.07 5.53
C THR A 396 13.76 -23.05 6.66
N TYR A 397 13.67 -22.05 7.54
CA TYR A 397 14.48 -21.99 8.75
C TYR A 397 14.24 -23.24 9.61
N GLY A 398 15.30 -23.86 10.11
CA GLY A 398 15.26 -25.18 10.76
C GLY A 398 15.29 -26.37 9.79
N GLY A 399 15.32 -26.13 8.47
CA GLY A 399 15.39 -27.17 7.46
C GLY A 399 14.22 -28.14 7.55
N SER A 400 14.50 -29.45 7.41
CA SER A 400 13.48 -30.51 7.52
C SER A 400 12.73 -30.58 8.86
N ALA A 401 13.20 -29.90 9.91
CA ALA A 401 12.47 -29.76 11.16
C ALA A 401 11.37 -28.67 11.09
N GLY A 402 11.56 -27.64 10.26
CA GLY A 402 10.62 -26.52 10.09
C GLY A 402 9.55 -26.76 9.02
N CYS A 403 9.75 -27.72 8.12
CA CYS A 403 8.81 -28.01 7.03
C CYS A 403 8.54 -29.51 6.88
N LYS A 404 7.76 -29.87 5.86
CA LYS A 404 7.46 -31.25 5.50
C LYS A 404 7.59 -31.45 4.00
N GLN A 405 8.18 -32.58 3.59
CA GLN A 405 8.14 -33.00 2.20
C GLN A 405 6.74 -33.55 1.89
N LEU A 406 6.04 -32.93 0.95
CA LEU A 406 4.67 -33.26 0.55
C LEU A 406 4.64 -34.24 -0.62
N GLU A 407 5.59 -34.11 -1.56
CA GLU A 407 5.70 -34.99 -2.73
C GLU A 407 6.79 -36.05 -2.53
N MET A 408 6.38 -37.33 -2.54
CA MET A 408 7.27 -38.48 -2.33
C MET A 408 7.70 -39.16 -3.64
N PHE A 409 6.87 -39.10 -4.68
CA PHE A 409 7.02 -39.91 -5.89
C PHE A 409 7.36 -39.08 -7.15
N GLY A 410 7.52 -37.76 -7.01
CA GLY A 410 8.00 -36.82 -8.02
C GLY A 410 9.20 -36.01 -7.53
N PRO A 411 9.54 -34.88 -8.20
CA PRO A 411 10.42 -33.87 -7.63
C PRO A 411 9.96 -33.52 -6.22
N ALA A 412 10.89 -33.41 -5.28
CA ALA A 412 10.54 -33.11 -3.90
C ALA A 412 9.89 -31.71 -3.83
N VAL A 413 8.69 -31.67 -3.26
CA VAL A 413 7.98 -30.42 -2.92
C VAL A 413 7.87 -30.35 -1.41
N TRP A 414 8.23 -29.21 -0.85
CA TRP A 414 8.19 -28.94 0.58
C TRP A 414 7.09 -27.94 0.92
N GLY A 415 6.55 -28.02 2.14
CA GLY A 415 5.50 -27.12 2.59
C GLY A 415 5.32 -27.08 4.10
N MET A 416 4.33 -26.32 4.53
CA MET A 416 3.97 -26.15 5.94
C MET A 416 3.41 -27.44 6.51
N THR A 417 3.79 -27.75 7.75
CA THR A 417 3.33 -28.95 8.45
C THR A 417 1.96 -28.69 9.07
N GLY A 418 0.95 -29.50 8.74
CA GLY A 418 -0.40 -29.35 9.29
C GLY A 418 -0.58 -30.03 10.66
N GLY A 419 -1.68 -29.72 11.34
CA GLY A 419 -2.10 -30.43 12.56
C GLY A 419 -1.96 -29.63 13.87
N ASP A 420 -1.59 -28.35 13.78
CA ASP A 420 -1.54 -27.41 14.90
C ASP A 420 -2.87 -26.62 14.91
N GLY A 421 -3.90 -27.21 15.53
CA GLY A 421 -5.27 -26.71 15.46
C GLY A 421 -5.61 -25.64 16.48
N ASP A 422 -4.71 -25.39 17.43
CA ASP A 422 -4.81 -24.31 18.40
C ASP A 422 -3.75 -23.21 18.18
N ALA A 423 -2.94 -23.37 17.13
CA ALA A 423 -1.86 -22.48 16.73
C ALA A 423 -0.87 -22.20 17.86
N ASN A 424 -0.67 -23.18 18.76
CA ASN A 424 0.25 -23.05 19.89
C ASN A 424 1.72 -23.33 19.51
N ARG A 425 1.99 -23.58 18.22
CA ARG A 425 3.31 -23.85 17.63
C ARG A 425 3.83 -25.26 17.87
N ILE A 426 3.01 -26.19 18.33
CA ILE A 426 3.41 -27.58 18.56
C ILE A 426 2.25 -28.55 18.28
N VAL A 427 2.47 -29.48 17.36
CA VAL A 427 1.50 -30.55 17.08
C VAL A 427 1.57 -31.60 18.19
N ASN A 428 0.59 -31.60 19.09
CA ASN A 428 0.56 -32.47 20.26
C ASN A 428 -0.83 -33.07 20.52
N THR A 429 -1.03 -33.66 21.70
CA THR A 429 -2.29 -34.34 22.03
C THR A 429 -3.46 -33.38 22.22
N ALA A 430 -3.21 -32.12 22.61
CA ALA A 430 -4.22 -31.08 22.77
C ALA A 430 -4.94 -30.77 21.46
N ASP A 431 -4.24 -30.72 20.32
CA ASP A 431 -4.82 -30.55 18.98
C ASP A 431 -5.87 -31.62 18.66
N LYS A 432 -5.67 -32.82 19.20
CA LYS A 432 -6.63 -33.90 19.06
C LYS A 432 -7.75 -33.83 20.10
N THR A 433 -7.43 -33.66 21.38
CA THR A 433 -8.42 -33.80 22.46
C THR A 433 -9.29 -32.57 22.63
N SER A 434 -8.71 -31.39 22.44
CA SER A 434 -9.35 -30.09 22.68
C SER A 434 -9.91 -29.47 21.39
N PHE A 435 -9.45 -29.89 20.21
CA PHE A 435 -9.92 -29.34 18.94
C PHE A 435 -10.58 -30.43 18.10
N TRP A 436 -9.82 -31.35 17.52
CA TRP A 436 -10.38 -32.39 16.64
C TRP A 436 -11.56 -33.15 17.26
N SER A 437 -11.45 -33.60 18.53
CA SER A 437 -12.50 -34.37 19.20
C SER A 437 -13.80 -33.58 19.42
N ILE A 438 -13.71 -32.25 19.56
CA ILE A 438 -14.87 -31.36 19.79
C ILE A 438 -15.59 -31.05 18.48
N PHE A 439 -14.85 -31.00 17.37
CA PHE A 439 -15.40 -30.63 16.06
C PHE A 439 -15.58 -31.82 15.10
N SER A 440 -15.13 -33.02 15.46
CA SER A 440 -15.30 -34.23 14.65
C SER A 440 -16.76 -34.43 14.21
N GLY A 441 -16.96 -34.55 12.90
CA GLY A 441 -18.26 -34.67 12.24
C GLY A 441 -18.92 -33.35 11.86
N LYS A 442 -18.29 -32.20 12.13
CA LYS A 442 -18.76 -30.88 11.70
C LYS A 442 -18.10 -30.44 10.41
N SER A 443 -18.81 -29.59 9.66
CA SER A 443 -18.33 -28.93 8.47
C SER A 443 -18.21 -27.42 8.69
N GLY A 444 -17.28 -26.78 7.99
CA GLY A 444 -17.06 -25.34 8.08
C GLY A 444 -15.59 -24.94 8.03
N TYR A 445 -15.35 -23.64 8.21
CA TYR A 445 -14.01 -23.09 8.40
C TYR A 445 -13.52 -23.35 9.84
N ILE A 446 -13.06 -24.58 10.10
CA ILE A 446 -12.75 -25.06 11.45
C ILE A 446 -11.24 -25.29 11.60
N SER A 447 -10.66 -25.01 12.76
CA SER A 447 -9.21 -25.11 12.98
C SER A 447 -8.66 -26.55 13.05
N SER A 448 -9.54 -27.54 13.21
CA SER A 448 -9.18 -28.97 13.19
C SER A 448 -9.42 -29.66 11.86
N ASP A 449 -9.86 -28.93 10.83
CA ASP A 449 -9.88 -29.37 9.44
C ASP A 449 -8.45 -29.20 8.88
N TYR A 450 -7.63 -30.23 9.09
CA TYR A 450 -6.21 -30.25 8.75
C TYR A 450 -5.97 -30.66 7.30
N ASN A 451 -6.90 -31.39 6.67
CA ASN A 451 -6.82 -31.70 5.24
C ASN A 451 -7.50 -30.64 4.36
N MET A 452 -8.18 -29.66 4.98
CA MET A 452 -8.80 -28.50 4.35
C MET A 452 -9.89 -28.87 3.35
N ASP A 453 -10.65 -29.93 3.65
CA ASP A 453 -11.77 -30.39 2.81
C ASP A 453 -13.14 -29.83 3.24
N GLY A 454 -13.16 -28.98 4.27
CA GLY A 454 -14.36 -28.40 4.85
C GLY A 454 -15.04 -29.29 5.88
N GLN A 455 -14.43 -30.42 6.28
CA GLN A 455 -14.96 -31.33 7.29
C GLN A 455 -13.88 -31.79 8.27
N THR A 456 -14.11 -31.58 9.58
CA THR A 456 -13.28 -32.24 10.59
C THR A 456 -13.70 -33.70 10.76
N ASN A 457 -12.87 -34.66 10.35
CA ASN A 457 -13.15 -36.08 10.36
C ASN A 457 -11.88 -36.95 10.52
N ASN A 458 -11.97 -38.26 10.29
CA ASN A 458 -10.86 -39.19 10.52
C ASN A 458 -9.61 -38.92 9.66
N PRO A 459 -9.73 -38.60 8.35
CA PRO A 459 -8.62 -38.08 7.54
C PRO A 459 -7.74 -37.03 8.21
N ASP A 460 -8.29 -35.98 8.82
CA ASP A 460 -7.48 -34.94 9.51
C ASP A 460 -6.57 -35.54 10.57
N LYS A 461 -7.16 -36.38 11.43
CA LYS A 461 -6.44 -37.00 12.54
C LYS A 461 -5.43 -38.03 12.04
N ASN A 462 -5.83 -38.91 11.14
CA ASN A 462 -5.05 -40.09 10.77
C ASN A 462 -3.96 -39.77 9.73
N ASN A 463 -4.23 -38.84 8.81
CA ASN A 463 -3.36 -38.58 7.68
C ASN A 463 -2.49 -37.33 7.88
N VAL A 464 -2.94 -36.37 8.70
CA VAL A 464 -2.19 -35.13 8.97
C VAL A 464 -1.65 -35.15 10.40
N TRP A 465 -2.51 -34.94 11.41
CA TRP A 465 -2.11 -34.78 12.81
C TRP A 465 -1.20 -35.90 13.33
N LEU A 466 -1.60 -37.17 13.15
CA LEU A 466 -0.86 -38.32 13.68
C LEU A 466 0.56 -38.41 13.11
N ASN A 467 0.74 -38.02 11.84
CA ASN A 467 2.03 -38.08 11.17
C ASN A 467 2.97 -36.95 11.58
N ASN A 468 2.45 -35.91 12.22
CA ASN A 468 3.18 -34.73 12.62
C ASN A 468 3.32 -34.59 14.14
N LEU A 469 2.87 -35.57 14.91
CA LEU A 469 2.93 -35.54 16.36
C LEU A 469 4.37 -35.26 16.84
N LEU A 470 4.51 -34.32 17.77
CA LEU A 470 5.77 -33.79 18.33
C LEU A 470 6.57 -32.87 17.40
N LYS A 471 6.03 -32.48 16.23
CA LYS A 471 6.63 -31.39 15.46
C LYS A 471 6.35 -30.04 16.11
N GLU A 472 7.34 -29.17 16.05
CA GLU A 472 7.32 -27.83 16.66
C GLU A 472 7.71 -26.78 15.62
N CYS A 473 7.10 -25.60 15.71
CA CYS A 473 7.44 -24.45 14.88
C CYS A 473 8.91 -24.08 15.09
N GLN A 474 9.63 -23.82 14.01
CA GLN A 474 11.04 -23.42 14.06
C GLN A 474 11.23 -21.91 13.92
N VAL A 475 10.16 -21.13 13.69
CA VAL A 475 10.23 -19.67 13.60
C VAL A 475 10.77 -19.10 14.93
N PRO A 476 11.90 -18.35 14.91
CA PRO A 476 12.46 -17.73 16.11
C PRO A 476 11.50 -16.73 16.75
N GLU A 477 11.55 -16.53 18.06
CA GLU A 477 10.72 -15.56 18.80
C GLU A 477 11.51 -14.51 19.56
#